data_AF-A0A1B6IKD3-F1
#
_entry.id   AF-A0A1B6IKD3-F1
#
_cell.length_a   1.000
_cell.length_b   1.000
_cell.length_c   1.000
_cell.angle_alpha   90.00
_cell.angle_beta   90.00
_cell.angle_gamma   90.00
#
_symmetry.space_group_name_H-M   'P 1'
#
loop_
_entity.id
_entity.type
_entity.pdbx_description
1 polymer ?
#
loop_
_entity_poly.entity_id
_entity_poly.type
_entity_poly.pdbx_seq_one_letter_code
_entity_poly.pdbx_strand_id
1 'polypeptide(L)'
;MTKEVGETSELWAQRIDLIHQIYPNWALWYDTKYYELTKNVYLTFYKKSSAEDELSYYKRLTKKFASETEEVYISRLTLIKQTYSTLDLWYNTQYLDVVKSYYVARYTKTSSETEESLFKRVCVREDGETVETWAQ
;
A
#
# COMPACT_ATOMS: atom_id res chain seq x y z
N MET A 1 18.46 -4.19 4.72
CA MET A 1 18.93 -3.89 3.35
C MET A 1 20.10 -2.93 3.43
N THR A 2 21.12 -3.14 2.61
CA THR A 2 22.40 -2.41 2.67
C THR A 2 22.47 -1.38 1.55
N LYS A 3 22.82 -0.15 1.93
CA LYS A 3 23.12 0.96 1.01
C LYS A 3 24.36 0.62 0.17
N GLU A 4 24.46 1.19 -1.02
CA GLU A 4 25.72 1.14 -1.78
C GLU A 4 26.81 1.95 -1.05
N VAL A 5 28.08 1.65 -1.34
CA VAL A 5 29.21 2.33 -0.68
C VAL A 5 29.18 3.82 -1.01
N GLY A 6 29.12 4.66 0.03
CA GLY A 6 29.02 6.12 -0.11
C GLY A 6 27.60 6.67 -0.31
N GLU A 7 26.58 5.80 -0.35
CA GLU A 7 25.20 6.20 -0.55
C GLU A 7 24.55 6.68 0.76
N THR A 8 23.92 7.86 0.73
CA THR A 8 23.12 8.35 1.86
C THR A 8 21.77 7.62 1.93
N SER A 9 21.00 7.82 3.02
CA SER A 9 19.63 7.26 3.09
C SER A 9 18.74 7.79 1.97
N GLU A 10 18.91 9.05 1.61
CA GLU A 10 18.12 9.75 0.60
C GLU A 10 18.46 9.26 -0.80
N LEU A 11 19.75 9.10 -1.12
CA LEU A 11 20.18 8.58 -2.43
C LEU A 11 19.77 7.12 -2.61
N TRP A 12 19.92 6.32 -1.56
CA TRP A 12 19.41 4.95 -1.51
C TRP A 12 17.92 4.90 -1.81
N ALA A 13 17.15 5.76 -1.15
CA ALA A 13 15.73 5.85 -1.37
C ALA A 13 15.42 6.22 -2.83
N GLN A 14 16.04 7.26 -3.38
CA GLN A 14 15.82 7.68 -4.77
C GLN A 14 16.14 6.57 -5.78
N ARG A 15 17.25 5.84 -5.61
CA ARG A 15 17.61 4.73 -6.50
C ARG A 15 16.60 3.60 -6.45
N ILE A 16 16.15 3.23 -5.25
CA ILE A 16 15.15 2.18 -5.08
C ILE A 16 13.80 2.61 -5.69
N ASP A 17 13.45 3.90 -5.64
CA ASP A 17 12.24 4.44 -6.27
C ASP A 17 12.28 4.35 -7.79
N LEU A 18 13.43 4.67 -8.39
CA LEU A 18 13.64 4.49 -9.84
C LEU A 18 13.46 3.03 -10.24
N ILE A 19 14.02 2.08 -9.48
CA ILE A 19 13.86 0.65 -9.75
C ILE A 19 12.39 0.24 -9.65
N HIS A 20 11.66 0.75 -8.66
CA HIS A 20 10.22 0.46 -8.50
C HIS A 20 9.40 1.00 -9.67
N GLN A 21 9.69 2.22 -10.14
CA GLN A 21 9.00 2.81 -11.30
C GLN A 21 9.30 2.06 -12.60
N ILE A 22 10.51 1.54 -12.79
CA ILE A 22 10.91 0.76 -13.97
C ILE A 22 10.33 -0.66 -13.91
N TYR A 23 10.28 -1.27 -12.72
CA TYR A 23 9.86 -2.65 -12.53
C TYR A 23 8.74 -2.78 -11.48
N PRO A 24 7.56 -2.16 -11.69
CA PRO A 24 6.49 -2.13 -10.68
C PRO A 24 5.91 -3.52 -10.40
N ASN A 25 6.01 -4.46 -11.35
CA ASN A 25 5.45 -5.82 -11.23
C ASN A 25 6.44 -6.84 -10.63
N TRP A 26 7.57 -6.41 -10.06
CA TRP A 26 8.42 -7.32 -9.29
C TRP A 26 7.73 -7.71 -7.98
N ALA A 27 7.75 -9.01 -7.65
CA ALA A 27 7.18 -9.55 -6.41
C ALA A 27 7.67 -8.80 -5.15
N LEU A 28 8.87 -8.23 -5.20
CA LEU A 28 9.42 -7.36 -4.16
C LEU A 28 8.39 -6.34 -3.64
N TRP A 29 7.59 -5.73 -4.52
CA TRP A 29 6.72 -4.60 -4.19
C TRP A 29 5.32 -4.97 -3.72
N TYR A 30 4.93 -6.23 -3.77
CA TYR A 30 3.53 -6.61 -3.53
C TYR A 30 3.36 -7.96 -2.82
N ASP A 31 4.37 -8.84 -2.83
CA ASP A 31 4.33 -10.11 -2.13
C ASP A 31 4.71 -9.90 -0.66
N THR A 32 3.82 -10.31 0.25
CA THR A 32 3.99 -10.19 1.70
C THR A 32 5.26 -10.88 2.19
N LYS A 33 5.78 -11.89 1.46
CA LYS A 33 7.05 -12.55 1.75
C LYS A 33 8.23 -11.57 1.83
N TYR A 34 8.20 -10.49 1.04
CA TYR A 34 9.26 -9.49 1.01
C TYR A 34 8.93 -8.21 1.80
N TYR A 35 7.82 -8.20 2.54
CA TYR A 35 7.34 -7.00 3.23
C TYR A 35 8.37 -6.40 4.19
N GLU A 36 9.08 -7.20 4.97
CA GLU A 36 10.11 -6.69 5.89
C GLU A 36 11.29 -6.02 5.17
N LEU A 37 11.52 -6.36 3.90
CA LEU A 37 12.45 -5.61 3.06
C LEU A 37 11.79 -4.28 2.68
N THR A 38 10.62 -4.30 2.05
CA THR A 38 10.03 -3.08 1.45
C THR A 38 9.41 -2.11 2.44
N LYS A 39 9.13 -2.49 3.68
CA LYS A 39 8.53 -1.63 4.70
C LYS A 39 9.28 -0.31 4.89
N ASN A 40 10.60 -0.36 5.02
CA ASN A 40 11.41 0.86 5.18
C ASN A 40 11.44 1.72 3.90
N VAL A 41 11.31 1.09 2.73
CA VAL A 41 11.18 1.79 1.46
C VAL A 41 9.87 2.58 1.43
N TYR A 42 8.75 1.94 1.78
CA TYR A 42 7.45 2.61 1.87
C TYR A 42 7.47 3.76 2.87
N LEU A 43 7.98 3.53 4.09
CA LEU A 43 8.12 4.57 5.12
C LEU A 43 8.89 5.80 4.65
N THR A 44 9.86 5.60 3.76
CA THR A 44 10.70 6.68 3.23
C THR A 44 10.02 7.40 2.06
N PHE A 45 9.50 6.67 1.07
CA PHE A 45 8.95 7.27 -0.16
C PHE A 45 7.61 7.93 0.07
N TYR A 46 6.78 7.26 0.86
CA TYR A 46 5.45 7.71 1.16
C TYR A 46 5.42 8.51 2.46
N LYS A 47 6.56 9.00 2.96
CA LYS A 47 6.52 10.00 4.02
C LYS A 47 5.80 11.24 3.50
N LYS A 48 4.82 11.73 4.27
CA LYS A 48 4.15 13.00 3.98
C LYS A 48 5.15 14.15 4.10
N SER A 49 5.19 15.02 3.10
CA SER A 49 5.98 16.25 3.16
C SER A 49 5.28 17.32 4.00
N SER A 50 6.06 18.24 4.59
CA SER A 50 5.51 19.40 5.31
C SER A 50 4.78 20.38 4.39
N ALA A 51 5.11 20.39 3.10
CA ALA A 51 4.49 21.24 2.09
C ALA A 51 3.29 20.59 1.37
N GLU A 52 3.01 19.31 1.64
CA GLU A 52 1.95 18.55 0.99
C GLU A 52 0.68 18.57 1.86
N ASP A 53 -0.46 18.93 1.30
CA ASP A 53 -1.74 18.79 1.99
C ASP A 53 -2.15 17.31 2.08
N GLU A 54 -3.09 17.01 2.96
CA GLU A 54 -3.49 15.64 3.26
C GLU A 54 -4.13 14.91 2.08
N LEU A 55 -4.98 15.60 1.30
CA LEU A 55 -5.64 15.00 0.15
C LEU A 55 -4.61 14.68 -0.95
N SER A 56 -3.69 15.61 -1.23
CA SER A 56 -2.58 15.37 -2.17
C SER A 56 -1.70 14.21 -1.71
N TYR A 57 -1.40 14.13 -0.42
CA TYR A 57 -0.66 13.03 0.18
C TYR A 57 -1.34 11.67 -0.06
N TYR A 58 -2.63 11.57 0.25
CA TYR A 58 -3.37 10.33 0.06
C TYR A 58 -3.54 9.94 -1.42
N LYS A 59 -3.77 10.92 -2.31
CA LYS A 59 -3.78 10.66 -3.77
C LYS A 59 -2.44 10.15 -4.28
N ARG A 60 -1.32 10.64 -3.74
CA ARG A 60 0.01 10.14 -4.07
C ARG A 60 0.24 8.73 -3.53
N LEU A 61 -0.22 8.45 -2.31
CA LEU A 61 -0.10 7.15 -1.65
C LEU A 61 -0.83 6.05 -2.44
N THR A 62 -2.03 6.34 -2.96
CA THR A 62 -2.87 5.38 -3.69
C THR A 62 -2.69 5.42 -5.21
N LYS A 63 -1.73 6.19 -5.73
CA LYS A 63 -1.51 6.31 -7.17
C LYS A 63 -1.03 4.98 -7.76
N LYS A 64 -1.65 4.58 -8.87
CA LYS A 64 -1.23 3.43 -9.70
C LYS A 64 -0.08 3.83 -10.63
N PHE A 65 0.94 2.98 -10.77
CA PHE A 65 2.00 3.22 -11.76
C PHE A 65 1.54 2.86 -13.17
N ALA A 66 2.08 3.52 -14.19
CA ALA A 66 1.59 3.38 -15.57
C ALA A 66 1.64 1.94 -16.12
N SER A 67 2.64 1.15 -15.71
CA SER A 67 2.84 -0.24 -16.15
C SER A 67 2.47 -1.26 -15.08
N GLU A 68 1.81 -0.84 -14.01
CA GLU A 68 1.39 -1.71 -12.93
C GLU A 68 0.09 -2.43 -13.29
N THR A 69 0.06 -3.75 -13.13
CA THR A 69 -1.18 -4.54 -13.28
C THR A 69 -2.16 -4.24 -12.16
N GLU A 70 -3.44 -4.57 -12.35
CA GLU A 70 -4.45 -4.32 -11.30
C GLU A 70 -4.17 -5.17 -10.04
N GLU A 71 -3.75 -6.41 -10.24
CA GLU A 71 -3.41 -7.36 -9.18
C GLU A 71 -2.22 -6.87 -8.35
N VAL A 72 -1.19 -6.35 -9.02
CA VAL A 72 0.00 -5.77 -8.37
C VAL A 72 -0.37 -4.49 -7.63
N TYR A 73 -1.18 -3.63 -8.24
CA TYR A 73 -1.67 -2.38 -7.63
C TYR A 73 -2.37 -2.66 -6.29
N ILE A 74 -3.35 -3.56 -6.28
CA ILE A 74 -4.10 -3.91 -5.06
C ILE A 74 -3.16 -4.50 -4.00
N SER A 75 -2.30 -5.42 -4.42
CA SER A 75 -1.40 -6.12 -3.50
C SER A 75 -0.37 -5.17 -2.89
N ARG A 76 0.21 -4.25 -3.67
CA ARG A 76 1.08 -3.19 -3.17
C ARG A 76 0.35 -2.23 -2.23
N LEU A 77 -0.87 -1.79 -2.59
CA LEU A 77 -1.66 -0.92 -1.70
C LEU A 77 -2.00 -1.61 -0.37
N THR A 78 -2.16 -2.93 -0.37
CA THR A 78 -2.35 -3.71 0.87
C THR A 78 -1.12 -3.58 1.78
N LEU A 79 0.10 -3.70 1.23
CA LEU A 79 1.34 -3.51 2.00
C LEU A 79 1.52 -2.06 2.48
N ILE A 80 1.08 -1.09 1.68
CA ILE A 80 1.06 0.33 2.07
C ILE A 80 0.06 0.55 3.22
N LYS A 81 -1.16 -0.01 3.13
CA LYS A 81 -2.13 0.02 4.22
C LYS A 81 -1.56 -0.59 5.49
N GLN A 82 -0.91 -1.75 5.40
CA GLN A 82 -0.24 -2.37 6.55
C GLN A 82 0.86 -1.48 7.16
N THR A 83 1.61 -0.76 6.32
CA THR A 83 2.68 0.15 6.77
C THR A 83 2.15 1.41 7.44
N TYR A 84 1.04 1.93 6.92
CA TYR A 84 0.41 3.17 7.35
C TYR A 84 -1.00 2.90 7.87
N SER A 85 -1.14 1.89 8.71
CA SER A 85 -2.44 1.36 9.11
C SER A 85 -3.27 2.33 9.91
N THR A 86 -2.67 3.35 10.52
CA THR A 86 -3.37 4.34 11.35
C THR A 86 -3.84 5.57 10.56
N LEU A 87 -3.69 5.61 9.23
CA LEU A 87 -4.14 6.77 8.45
C LEU A 87 -5.66 6.78 8.29
N ASP A 88 -6.26 7.96 8.48
CA ASP A 88 -7.69 8.20 8.24
C ASP A 88 -8.13 7.82 6.82
N LEU A 89 -7.21 7.81 5.87
CA LEU A 89 -7.43 7.31 4.50
C LEU A 89 -8.20 5.99 4.45
N TRP A 90 -7.95 5.08 5.39
CA TRP A 90 -8.51 3.72 5.37
C TRP A 90 -9.89 3.61 6.00
N TYR A 91 -10.25 4.56 6.89
CA TYR A 91 -11.41 4.45 7.78
C TYR A 91 -12.40 5.62 7.68
N ASN A 92 -11.98 6.76 7.12
CA ASN A 92 -12.80 7.96 7.01
C ASN A 92 -13.49 8.04 5.65
N THR A 93 -14.82 8.18 5.66
CA THR A 93 -15.65 8.27 4.46
C THR A 93 -15.33 9.46 3.57
N GLN A 94 -14.70 10.52 4.09
CA GLN A 94 -14.31 11.68 3.28
C GLN A 94 -13.27 11.34 2.18
N TYR A 95 -12.55 10.23 2.32
CA TYR A 95 -11.57 9.77 1.32
C TYR A 95 -12.06 8.58 0.49
N LEU A 96 -13.36 8.27 0.53
CA LEU A 96 -13.92 7.11 -0.19
C LEU A 96 -13.52 7.11 -1.67
N ASP A 97 -13.57 8.27 -2.33
CA ASP A 97 -13.18 8.41 -3.75
C ASP A 97 -11.70 8.10 -4.01
N VAL A 98 -10.83 8.25 -3.01
CA VAL A 98 -9.39 7.97 -3.11
C VAL A 98 -9.08 6.47 -3.02
N VAL A 99 -9.87 5.72 -2.24
CA VAL A 99 -9.66 4.28 -1.97
C VAL A 99 -10.67 3.36 -2.65
N LYS A 100 -11.66 3.91 -3.35
CA LYS A 100 -12.76 3.15 -3.96
C LYS A 100 -12.26 2.06 -4.90
N SER A 101 -11.34 2.38 -5.80
CA SER A 101 -10.79 1.41 -6.76
C SER A 101 -10.12 0.23 -6.03
N TYR A 102 -9.31 0.54 -5.02
CA TYR A 102 -8.64 -0.47 -4.19
C TYR A 102 -9.64 -1.41 -3.52
N TYR A 103 -10.62 -0.88 -2.80
CA TYR A 103 -11.58 -1.71 -2.06
C TYR A 103 -12.53 -2.49 -2.98
N VAL A 104 -12.98 -1.89 -4.09
CA VAL A 104 -13.78 -2.59 -5.09
C VAL A 104 -12.99 -3.78 -5.64
N ALA A 105 -11.75 -3.56 -6.07
CA ALA A 105 -10.98 -4.62 -6.68
C ALA A 105 -10.55 -5.70 -5.67
N ARG A 106 -10.26 -5.32 -4.42
CA ARG A 106 -9.94 -6.26 -3.33
C ARG A 106 -11.11 -7.16 -2.96
N TYR A 107 -12.32 -6.60 -2.83
CA TYR A 107 -13.50 -7.30 -2.33
C TYR A 107 -14.50 -7.70 -3.43
N THR A 108 -14.12 -7.61 -4.69
CA THR A 108 -14.90 -8.23 -5.76
C THR A 108 -14.82 -9.75 -5.61
N LYS A 109 -16.01 -10.39 -5.59
CA LYS A 109 -16.15 -11.84 -5.54
C LYS A 109 -15.50 -12.46 -6.77
N THR A 110 -14.63 -13.44 -6.57
CA THR A 110 -14.10 -14.20 -7.72
C THR A 110 -15.13 -15.25 -8.17
N SER A 111 -15.01 -15.74 -9.41
CA SER A 111 -15.95 -16.72 -9.96
C SER A 111 -15.96 -18.05 -9.20
N SER A 112 -14.87 -18.39 -8.51
CA SER A 112 -14.72 -19.61 -7.71
C SER A 112 -14.97 -19.40 -6.21
N GLU A 113 -15.14 -18.16 -5.74
CA GLU A 113 -15.33 -17.83 -4.34
C GLU A 113 -16.81 -17.98 -3.92
N THR A 114 -17.04 -18.53 -2.73
CA THR A 114 -18.37 -18.59 -2.11
C THR A 114 -18.70 -17.27 -1.42
N GLU A 115 -19.99 -16.95 -1.24
CA GLU A 115 -20.37 -15.74 -0.49
C GLU A 115 -19.84 -15.77 0.95
N GLU A 116 -19.85 -16.93 1.59
CA GLU A 116 -19.28 -17.10 2.93
C GLU A 116 -17.78 -16.80 2.95
N SER A 117 -17.02 -17.27 1.96
CA SER A 117 -15.58 -16.96 1.85
C SER A 117 -15.35 -15.46 1.64
N LEU A 118 -16.13 -14.82 0.78
CA LEU A 118 -16.07 -13.38 0.57
C LEU A 118 -16.36 -12.62 1.88
N PHE A 119 -17.44 -12.96 2.59
CA PHE A 119 -17.80 -12.28 3.82
C PHE A 119 -16.78 -12.50 4.92
N LYS A 120 -16.18 -13.69 5.02
CA LYS A 120 -15.05 -13.93 5.93
C LYS A 120 -13.86 -13.02 5.60
N ARG A 121 -13.56 -12.81 4.32
CA ARG A 121 -12.51 -11.90 3.86
C ARG A 121 -12.82 -10.43 4.16
N VAL A 122 -14.09 -10.02 4.11
CA VAL A 122 -14.54 -8.66 4.48
C VAL A 122 -14.47 -8.44 6.01
N CYS A 123 -14.78 -9.46 6.81
CA CYS A 123 -14.91 -9.34 8.26
C CYS A 123 -13.67 -9.79 9.05
N VAL A 124 -12.55 -10.05 8.39
CA VAL A 124 -11.29 -10.40 9.08
C VAL A 124 -10.48 -9.16 9.38
N ARG A 125 -9.86 -9.11 10.57
CA ARG A 125 -8.87 -8.10 10.92
C ARG A 125 -7.65 -8.22 10.00
N GLU A 126 -7.24 -7.13 9.38
CA GLU A 126 -6.08 -7.12 8.48
C GLU A 126 -4.77 -6.93 9.26
N ASP A 127 -3.67 -7.35 8.65
CA ASP A 127 -2.33 -7.16 9.22
C ASP A 127 -2.01 -5.67 9.39
N GLY A 128 -1.51 -5.31 10.58
CA GLY A 128 -1.19 -3.93 10.93
C GLY A 128 -2.32 -3.15 11.60
N GLU A 129 -3.56 -3.67 11.60
CA GLU A 129 -4.66 -3.07 12.35
C GLU A 129 -4.50 -3.34 13.86
N THR A 130 -4.60 -2.29 14.68
CA THR A 130 -4.63 -2.44 16.14
C THR A 130 -6.03 -2.87 16.58
N VAL A 131 -6.16 -3.33 17.84
CA VAL A 131 -7.46 -3.69 18.40
C VAL A 131 -8.41 -2.49 18.40
N GLU A 132 -7.87 -1.30 18.65
CA GLU A 132 -8.62 -0.05 18.71
C GLU A 132 -9.12 0.39 17.34
N THR A 133 -8.30 0.26 16.28
CA THR A 133 -8.72 0.57 14.91
C THR A 133 -9.70 -0.44 14.34
N TRP A 134 -9.67 -1.69 14.81
CA TRP A 134 -10.58 -2.75 14.36
C TRP A 134 -11.94 -2.73 15.06
N ALA A 135 -12.00 -2.28 16.32
CA ALA A 135 -13.22 -2.30 17.13
C ALA A 135 -14.07 -1.03 17.05
N GLN A 136 -13.66 -0.04 16.26
CA GLN A 136 -14.42 1.17 15.94
C GLN A 136 -15.47 0.92 14.85
#